data_AF-A0A6H0IVQ2-F1
#
_entry.id   AF-A0A6H0IVQ2-F1
#
_cell.length_a   1.000
_cell.length_b   1.000
_cell.length_c   1.000
_cell.angle_alpha   90.00
_cell.angle_beta   90.00
_cell.angle_gamma   90.00
#
_symmetry.space_group_name_H-M   'P 1'
#
loop_
_entity.id
_entity.type
_entity.pdbx_description
1 polymer ?
#
loop_
_entity_poly.entity_id
_entity_poly.type
_entity_poly.pdbx_seq_one_letter_code
_entity_poly.pdbx_strand_id
1 'polypeptide(L)' 'MSARIRSRNVWFGLLLGGLGAFYVWIMAATGVAELPHTLAALTVLIPLVLFGVVLRSPWPAAAALVIVAVIDLTLS' A
#
# COMPACT_ATOMS: atom_id res chain seq x y z
N MET A 1 -2.63 -25.66 -8.57
CA MET A 1 -2.23 -24.59 -7.63
C MET A 1 -3.19 -24.58 -6.43
N SER A 2 -2.71 -24.89 -5.22
CA SER A 2 -3.55 -25.12 -4.03
C SER A 2 -4.35 -23.89 -3.61
N ALA A 3 -5.62 -24.09 -3.23
CA ALA A 3 -6.48 -23.03 -2.70
C ALA A 3 -5.89 -22.31 -1.47
N ARG A 4 -5.08 -23.04 -0.67
CA ARG A 4 -4.39 -22.51 0.51
C ARG A 4 -3.34 -21.45 0.15
N ILE A 5 -2.57 -21.67 -0.93
CA ILE A 5 -1.56 -20.70 -1.40
C ILE A 5 -2.24 -19.43 -1.92
N ARG A 6 -3.37 -19.60 -2.60
CA ARG A 6 -4.16 -18.49 -3.14
C ARG A 6 -4.72 -17.58 -2.04
N SER A 7 -5.22 -18.16 -0.96
CA SER A 7 -5.68 -17.43 0.23
C SER A 7 -4.53 -16.72 0.94
N ARG A 8 -3.38 -17.39 1.08
CA ARG A 8 -2.18 -16.82 1.71
C ARG A 8 -1.68 -15.56 0.97
N ASN A 9 -1.72 -15.57 -0.36
CA ASN A 9 -1.32 -14.42 -1.18
C ASN A 9 -2.22 -13.20 -0.97
N VAL A 10 -3.53 -13.41 -0.84
CA VAL A 10 -4.49 -12.32 -0.56
C VAL A 10 -4.22 -11.75 0.84
N TRP A 11 -4.05 -12.59 1.85
CA TRP A 11 -3.70 -12.15 3.20
C TRP A 11 -2.39 -11.37 3.25
N PHE A 12 -1.37 -11.85 2.53
CA PHE A 12 -0.10 -11.10 2.39
C PHE A 12 -0.32 -9.73 1.75
N GLY A 13 -1.08 -9.66 0.66
CA GLY A 13 -1.42 -8.39 0.01
C GLY A 13 -2.16 -7.42 0.93
N LEU A 14 -3.07 -7.92 1.76
CA LEU A 14 -3.78 -7.11 2.75
C LEU A 14 -2.86 -6.61 3.87
N LEU A 15 -1.93 -7.44 4.35
CA LEU A 15 -0.92 -7.02 5.33
C LEU A 15 -0.02 -5.92 4.77
N LEU A 16 0.41 -6.04 3.51
CA LEU A 16 1.16 -4.99 2.82
C LEU A 16 0.34 -3.71 2.67
N GLY A 17 -0.94 -3.82 2.31
CA GLY A 17 -1.84 -2.67 2.26
C GLY A 17 -2.01 -1.99 3.61
N GLY A 18 -2.15 -2.77 4.69
CA GLY A 18 -2.21 -2.25 6.05
C GLY A 18 -0.92 -1.54 6.48
N LEU A 19 0.24 -2.10 6.13
CA LEU A 19 1.53 -1.45 6.37
C LEU A 19 1.65 -0.11 5.62
N GLY A 20 1.23 -0.06 4.36
CA GLY A 20 1.19 1.18 3.59
C GLY A 20 0.26 2.22 4.22
N ALA A 21 -0.90 1.81 4.71
CA ALA A 21 -1.85 2.70 5.38
C ALA A 21 -1.27 3.26 6.69
N PHE A 22 -0.52 2.44 7.43
CA PHE A 22 0.20 2.87 8.62
C PHE A 22 1.28 3.92 8.31
N TYR A 23 2.03 3.74 7.21
CA TYR A 23 2.98 4.74 6.73
C TYR A 23 2.31 6.07 6.39
N VAL A 24 1.21 6.03 5.63
CA VAL A 24 0.44 7.24 5.28
C VAL A 24 -0.11 7.94 6.53
N TRP A 25 -0.56 7.18 7.53
CA TRP A 25 -1.01 7.72 8.81
C TRP A 25 0.11 8.47 9.53
N ILE A 26 1.30 7.87 9.62
CA ILE A 26 2.47 8.53 10.22
C ILE A 26 2.80 9.82 9.46
N MET A 27 2.86 9.76 8.13
CA MET A 27 3.12 10.91 7.25
C MET A 27 2.16 12.09 7.51
N ALA A 28 0.87 11.78 7.68
CA ALA A 28 -0.16 12.76 7.96
C ALA A 28 -0.06 13.30 9.40
N ALA A 29 0.29 12.46 10.37
CA ALA A 29 0.36 12.82 11.78
C ALA A 29 1.59 13.67 12.13
N THR A 30 2.72 13.45 11.45
CA THR A 30 3.95 14.23 11.68
C THR A 30 3.90 15.61 11.02
N GLY A 31 2.93 15.87 10.16
CA GLY A 31 2.77 17.14 9.44
C GLY A 31 3.88 17.40 8.41
N VAL A 32 4.72 16.39 8.12
CA VAL A 32 5.84 16.49 7.15
C VAL A 32 5.32 16.41 5.72
N ALA A 33 4.25 15.64 5.48
CA ALA A 33 3.59 15.58 4.18
C ALA A 33 2.57 16.71 4.02
N GLU A 34 2.77 17.56 3.00
CA GLU A 34 1.67 18.40 2.54
C GLU A 34 0.51 17.53 2.02
N LEU A 35 -0.71 18.02 2.19
CA LEU A 35 -1.98 17.36 1.80
C LEU A 35 -1.96 16.68 0.41
N PRO A 36 -1.30 17.24 -0.64
CA PRO A 36 -1.17 16.57 -1.94
C PRO A 36 -0.48 15.20 -1.89
N HIS A 37 0.54 15.03 -1.04
CA HIS A 37 1.35 13.81 -0.97
C HIS A 37 0.59 12.68 -0.26
N THR A 38 -0.12 13.01 0.82
CA THR A 38 -1.01 12.05 1.50
C THR A 38 -2.10 11.56 0.55
N LEU A 39 -2.70 12.46 -0.23
CA LEU A 39 -3.72 12.08 -1.22
C LEU A 39 -3.14 11.25 -2.36
N ALA A 40 -1.95 11.60 -2.88
CA ALA A 40 -1.23 10.80 -3.87
C ALA A 40 -0.93 9.39 -3.35
N ALA A 41 -0.46 9.26 -2.12
CA ALA A 41 -0.18 7.97 -1.49
C ALA A 41 -1.46 7.12 -1.37
N LEU A 42 -2.59 7.69 -0.94
CA LEU A 42 -3.86 6.98 -0.83
C LEU A 42 -4.44 6.56 -2.19
N THR A 43 -4.37 7.45 -3.19
CA THR A 43 -4.86 7.17 -4.55
C THR A 43 -4.06 6.08 -5.25
N VAL A 44 -2.81 5.86 -4.86
CA VAL A 44 -2.02 4.71 -5.34
C VAL A 44 -2.31 3.48 -4.47
N LEU A 45 -2.26 3.62 -3.15
CA LEU A 45 -2.34 2.49 -2.22
C LEU A 45 -3.67 1.74 -2.33
N ILE A 46 -4.80 2.45 -2.30
CA ILE A 46 -6.12 1.83 -2.24
C ILE A 46 -6.40 1.00 -3.52
N PRO A 47 -6.27 1.56 -4.74
CA PRO A 47 -6.57 0.80 -5.95
C PRO A 47 -5.64 -0.39 -6.15
N LEU A 48 -4.34 -0.25 -5.89
CA LEU A 48 -3.37 -1.34 -6.09
C LEU A 48 -3.57 -2.48 -5.08
N VAL A 49 -3.90 -2.19 -3.83
CA VAL A 49 -4.24 -3.25 -2.85
C VAL A 49 -5.50 -3.98 -3.28
N LEU A 50 -6.56 -3.26 -3.67
CA LEU A 50 -7.80 -3.87 -4.17
C LEU A 50 -7.55 -4.69 -5.44
N PHE A 51 -6.73 -4.20 -6.35
CA PHE A 51 -6.34 -4.91 -7.56
C PHE A 51 -5.58 -6.20 -7.22
N GLY A 52 -4.69 -6.17 -6.22
CA GLY A 52 -4.02 -7.36 -5.68
C GLY A 52 -4.98 -8.40 -5.12
N VAL A 53 -6.03 -7.97 -4.42
CA VAL A 53 -7.09 -8.87 -3.93
C VAL A 53 -7.85 -9.52 -5.09
N VAL A 54 -8.27 -8.73 -6.10
CA VAL A 54 -8.99 -9.23 -7.28
C VAL A 54 -8.14 -10.22 -8.08
N LEU A 55 -6.88 -9.87 -8.34
CA LEU A 55 -5.92 -10.74 -9.02
C LEU A 55 -5.39 -11.90 -8.15
N ARG A 56 -5.71 -11.89 -6.86
CA ARG A 56 -5.20 -12.85 -5.86
C ARG A 56 -3.68 -12.93 -5.86
N SER A 57 -3.05 -11.77 -6.01
CA SER A 57 -1.61 -11.57 -6.14
C SER A 57 -1.15 -10.52 -5.13
N PRO A 58 -0.04 -10.76 -4.39
CA PRO A 58 0.48 -9.78 -3.45
C PRO A 58 1.27 -8.66 -4.15
N TRP A 59 1.66 -8.86 -5.42
CA TRP A 59 2.54 -7.95 -6.15
C TRP A 59 1.99 -6.53 -6.32
N PRO A 60 0.70 -6.31 -6.64
CA PRO A 60 0.14 -4.96 -6.69
C PRO A 60 0.26 -4.22 -5.35
N ALA A 61 -0.01 -4.88 -4.23
CA ALA A 61 0.14 -4.28 -2.90
C ALA A 61 1.61 -3.98 -2.56
N ALA A 62 2.55 -4.84 -2.96
CA ALA A 62 3.98 -4.58 -2.80
C ALA A 62 4.43 -3.36 -3.62
N ALA A 63 3.99 -3.24 -4.87
CA ALA A 63 4.28 -2.10 -5.72
C ALA A 63 3.71 -0.79 -5.12
N ALA A 64 2.50 -0.85 -4.57
CA ALA A 64 1.92 0.28 -3.87
C ALA A 64 2.78 0.72 -2.69
N LEU A 65 3.24 -0.23 -1.87
CA LEU A 65 4.11 0.05 -0.72
C LEU A 65 5.41 0.75 -1.14
N VAL A 66 6.03 0.29 -2.24
CA VAL A 66 7.24 0.91 -2.79
C VAL A 66 6.95 2.34 -3.24
N ILE A 67 5.83 2.60 -3.93
CA ILE A 67 5.48 3.96 -4.37
C ILE A 67 5.23 4.87 -3.16
N VAL A 68 4.51 4.40 -2.15
CA VAL A 68 4.29 5.15 -0.90
C VAL A 68 5.61 5.49 -0.22
N ALA A 69 6.55 4.55 -0.17
CA ALA A 69 7.89 4.79 0.38
C ALA A 69 8.69 5.81 -0.44
N VAL A 70 8.57 5.79 -1.78
CA VAL A 70 9.21 6.80 -2.63
C VAL A 70 8.62 8.19 -2.37
N ILE A 71 7.29 8.30 -2.25
CA ILE A 71 6.64 9.57 -1.90
C ILE A 71 7.13 10.08 -0.54
N ASP A 72 7.19 9.20 0.46
CA ASP A 72 7.70 9.52 1.80
C ASP A 72 9.15 10.02 1.76
N LEU A 73 10.04 9.33 1.01
CA LEU A 73 11.44 9.74 0.85
C LEU A 73 11.61 11.08 0.13
N THR A 74 10.68 11.46 -0.75
CA THR A 74 10.74 12.79 -1.41
C THR A 74 10.37 13.95 -0.49
N LEU A 75 9.79 13.65 0.67
CA LEU A 75 9.37 14.64 1.68
C LEU A 75 10.42 14.89 2.76
N SER A 76 11.35 13.95 2.95
CA SER A 76 12.47 14.03 3.90
C SER A 76 13.72 14.67 3.28
#